data_AF-A0A365PZI0-F1
#
_entry.id   AF-A0A365PZI0-F1
#
_cell.length_a   1.000
_cell.length_b   1.000
_cell.length_c   1.000
_cell.angle_alpha   90.00
_cell.angle_beta   90.00
_cell.angle_gamma   90.00
#
_symmetry.space_group_name_H-M   'P 1'
#
loop_
_entity.id
_entity.type
_entity.pdbx_description
1 polymer ?
#
loop_
_entity_poly.entity_id
_entity_poly.type
_entity_poly.pdbx_seq_one_letter_code
_entity_poly.pdbx_strand_id
1 'polypeptide(L)'
;MIQFLLNRELRREQTLDPNTTVLEYLREHRGKPGTKEGCASGDCGACTVVVGELDGDRLRYRTLNSCLTFVSALHGKQLITVEDLKHQGQLHSVQQAMVDCHGSQCGFCTPGFVMSLFALQKSADGYDKADTHEALAGNLCRCTGYRPILDAAEQACCGKQPDQFDAREAETIAQLKAIEPRETAELNSGDKRCLSPLTVADLAEIYGANPEARLLAGGTDLALEVTQFHRELPVMIYVGHIAEMKKVAVTDSTIEIGAATSLTDCYEVLAQEYPDFGELLHRFASQQIRNQGTLGGNIGNASPIGDSPPLLIALGAQVVLRKGSNSRTLLLQDYFIDYKVTAREQGEFIEKIIVPRAQPNRVFRAYKVSKRLDDDISAVCAAFDLKFEGGLIDDARIAFGGMAAIPKRAVACERALIGAPFNADTIERACEALSQDFTPLTDFRASREYRLLVAQNLLRKCFHEQQAPAYETRVTSYA
;
A
#
# COMPACT_ATOMS: atom_id res chain seq x y z
N MET A 1 4.57 -11.58 -24.96
CA MET A 1 5.15 -10.24 -25.19
C MET A 1 4.35 -9.24 -24.40
N ILE A 2 5.01 -8.27 -23.76
CA ILE A 2 4.35 -7.12 -23.15
C ILE A 2 4.56 -5.87 -23.99
N GLN A 3 3.61 -4.93 -23.89
CA GLN A 3 3.62 -3.66 -24.59
C GLN A 3 3.27 -2.53 -23.64
N PHE A 4 4.03 -1.43 -23.66
CA PHE A 4 3.82 -0.25 -22.84
C PHE A 4 4.38 0.99 -23.54
N LEU A 5 3.97 2.19 -23.12
CA LEU A 5 4.57 3.43 -23.61
C LEU A 5 5.67 3.87 -22.65
N LEU A 6 6.89 4.09 -23.13
CA LEU A 6 7.92 4.86 -22.42
C LEU A 6 7.81 6.30 -22.91
N ASN A 7 7.21 7.15 -22.08
CA ASN A 7 6.69 8.45 -22.48
C ASN A 7 5.69 8.30 -23.65
N ARG A 8 6.14 8.48 -24.90
CA ARG A 8 5.34 8.28 -26.12
C ARG A 8 5.84 7.14 -26.99
N GLU A 9 6.99 6.57 -26.66
CA GLU A 9 7.59 5.52 -27.46
C GLU A 9 6.95 4.18 -27.10
N LEU A 10 6.33 3.51 -28.07
CA LEU A 10 5.81 2.17 -27.87
C LEU A 10 6.96 1.17 -27.73
N ARG A 11 7.06 0.57 -26.54
CA ARG A 11 7.99 -0.50 -26.21
C ARG A 11 7.29 -1.85 -26.35
N ARG A 12 8.03 -2.82 -26.89
CA ARG A 12 7.61 -4.21 -27.02
C ARG A 12 8.73 -5.08 -26.48
N GLU A 13 8.46 -5.82 -25.41
CA GLU A 13 9.45 -6.67 -24.76
C GLU A 13 8.91 -8.10 -24.70
N GLN A 14 9.70 -9.06 -25.17
CA GLN A 14 9.32 -10.48 -25.20
C GLN A 14 10.34 -11.36 -24.47
N THR A 15 11.62 -11.02 -24.58
CA THR A 15 12.75 -11.80 -24.08
C THR A 15 13.52 -11.13 -22.95
N LEU A 16 12.93 -10.12 -22.30
CA LEU A 16 13.54 -9.45 -21.15
C LEU A 16 13.46 -10.38 -19.93
N ASP A 17 14.45 -10.35 -19.05
CA ASP A 17 14.39 -11.07 -17.77
C ASP A 17 13.17 -10.55 -16.97
N PRO A 18 12.22 -11.42 -16.56
CA PRO A 18 11.09 -10.98 -15.76
C PRO A 18 11.44 -10.40 -14.39
N ASN A 19 12.66 -10.66 -13.89
CA ASN A 19 13.18 -10.10 -12.64
C ASN A 19 13.76 -8.69 -12.85
N THR A 20 13.85 -8.19 -14.09
CA THR A 20 14.31 -6.81 -14.37
C THR A 20 13.33 -5.81 -13.78
N THR A 21 13.84 -4.97 -12.87
CA THR A 21 13.09 -3.85 -12.30
C THR A 21 12.96 -2.71 -13.31
N VAL A 22 11.97 -1.84 -13.15
CA VAL A 22 11.83 -0.64 -13.99
C VAL A 22 13.05 0.26 -13.85
N LEU A 23 13.64 0.35 -12.67
CA LEU A 23 14.85 1.13 -12.43
C LEU A 23 16.04 0.61 -13.26
N GLU A 24 16.29 -0.70 -13.21
CA GLU A 24 17.32 -1.35 -14.01
C GLU A 24 17.05 -1.19 -15.51
N TYR A 25 15.82 -1.41 -15.96
CA TYR A 25 15.42 -1.23 -17.35
C TYR A 25 15.72 0.19 -17.86
N LEU A 26 15.35 1.20 -17.08
CA LEU A 26 15.58 2.61 -17.45
C LEU A 26 17.08 2.92 -17.55
N ARG A 27 17.87 2.47 -16.58
CA ARG A 27 19.29 2.84 -16.47
C ARG A 27 20.16 2.05 -17.43
N GLU A 28 20.02 0.73 -17.43
CA GLU A 28 20.93 -0.19 -18.12
C GLU A 28 20.47 -0.53 -19.54
N HIS A 29 19.15 -0.60 -19.79
CA HIS A 29 18.63 -0.95 -21.12
C HIS A 29 18.24 0.27 -21.97
N ARG A 30 17.82 1.38 -21.34
CA ARG A 30 17.35 2.58 -22.04
C ARG A 30 18.29 3.78 -21.92
N GLY A 31 19.32 3.72 -21.08
CA GLY A 31 20.25 4.83 -20.90
C GLY A 31 19.58 6.11 -20.38
N LYS A 32 18.53 5.99 -19.54
CA LYS A 32 17.81 7.08 -18.86
C LYS A 32 18.17 7.12 -17.38
N PRO A 33 19.35 7.64 -17.00
CA PRO A 33 19.89 7.55 -15.64
C PRO A 33 19.32 8.62 -14.69
N GLY A 34 18.37 9.46 -15.10
CA GLY A 34 17.75 10.49 -14.28
C GLY A 34 17.06 9.92 -13.06
N THR A 35 16.38 8.78 -13.21
CA THR A 35 15.85 8.00 -12.10
C THR A 35 16.99 7.31 -11.32
N LYS A 36 17.00 7.43 -9.99
CA LYS A 36 18.15 7.05 -9.16
C LYS A 36 17.89 5.83 -8.29
N GLU A 37 18.92 5.03 -8.07
CA GLU A 37 18.94 4.03 -7.01
C GLU A 37 19.47 4.66 -5.72
N GLY A 38 18.65 4.68 -4.66
CA GLY A 38 19.07 5.17 -3.33
C GLY A 38 19.14 4.06 -2.28
N CYS A 39 18.07 3.28 -2.13
CA CYS A 39 17.96 2.20 -1.14
C CYS A 39 17.62 0.82 -1.74
N ALA A 40 17.03 0.78 -2.94
CA ALA A 40 16.49 -0.42 -3.58
C ALA A 40 15.43 -1.19 -2.74
N SER A 41 14.81 -0.55 -1.74
CA SER A 41 13.81 -1.13 -0.84
C SER A 41 12.47 -0.38 -0.82
N GLY A 42 12.33 0.70 -1.60
CA GLY A 42 11.13 1.55 -1.63
C GLY A 42 11.12 2.70 -0.62
N ASP A 43 12.07 2.75 0.33
CA ASP A 43 12.03 3.68 1.48
C ASP A 43 12.46 5.13 1.16
N CYS A 44 13.23 5.35 0.10
CA CYS A 44 13.85 6.67 -0.14
C CYS A 44 13.16 7.56 -1.17
N GLY A 45 12.33 6.98 -2.06
CA GLY A 45 11.69 7.69 -3.17
C GLY A 45 12.61 8.29 -4.24
N ALA A 46 13.93 8.11 -4.19
CA ALA A 46 14.84 8.63 -5.23
C ALA A 46 14.59 7.99 -6.62
N CYS A 47 13.97 6.81 -6.62
CA CYS A 47 13.58 6.05 -7.81
C CYS A 47 12.14 6.32 -8.27
N THR A 48 11.47 7.35 -7.73
CA THR A 48 10.06 7.61 -8.08
C THR A 48 9.91 7.91 -9.57
N VAL A 49 8.98 7.19 -10.20
CA VAL A 49 8.51 7.38 -11.58
C VAL A 49 7.00 7.56 -11.55
N VAL A 50 6.41 8.00 -12.66
CA VAL A 50 4.95 8.11 -12.79
C VAL A 50 4.44 7.17 -13.85
N VAL A 51 3.36 6.46 -13.55
CA VAL A 51 2.60 5.68 -14.54
C VAL A 51 1.30 6.38 -14.88
N GLY A 52 1.00 6.45 -16.17
CA GLY A 52 -0.31 6.84 -16.70
C GLY A 52 -1.10 5.59 -17.06
N GLU A 53 -2.32 5.49 -16.55
CA GLU A 53 -3.21 4.36 -16.77
C GLU A 53 -4.60 4.85 -17.20
N LEU A 54 -5.34 4.01 -17.92
CA LEU A 54 -6.74 4.31 -18.25
C LEU A 54 -7.61 4.20 -16.99
N ASP A 55 -8.41 5.23 -16.76
CA ASP A 55 -9.48 5.27 -15.77
C ASP A 55 -10.78 5.69 -16.48
N GLY A 56 -11.50 4.70 -17.00
CA GLY A 56 -12.57 4.93 -17.97
C GLY A 56 -12.04 5.60 -19.24
N ASP A 57 -12.51 6.83 -19.50
CA ASP A 57 -12.11 7.65 -20.64
C ASP A 57 -11.11 8.77 -20.27
N ARG A 58 -10.47 8.68 -19.11
CA ARG A 58 -9.44 9.64 -18.64
C ARG A 58 -8.12 8.94 -18.34
N LEU A 59 -7.05 9.72 -18.23
CA LEU A 59 -5.80 9.23 -17.66
C LEU A 59 -5.75 9.47 -16.16
N ARG A 60 -5.32 8.44 -15.42
CA ARG A 60 -4.92 8.56 -14.03
C ARG A 60 -3.41 8.41 -13.91
N TYR A 61 -2.77 9.40 -13.29
CA TYR A 61 -1.34 9.40 -13.02
C TYR A 61 -1.06 8.94 -11.60
N ARG A 62 -0.14 7.99 -11.42
CA ARG A 62 0.27 7.47 -10.11
C ARG A 62 1.78 7.40 -9.99
N THR A 63 2.29 7.70 -8.81
CA THR A 63 3.70 7.51 -8.47
C THR A 63 3.98 6.07 -8.10
N LEU A 64 5.14 5.54 -8.50
CA LEU A 64 5.63 4.20 -8.14
C LEU A 64 7.12 4.25 -7.78
N ASN A 65 7.58 3.29 -6.99
CA ASN A 65 9.03 3.05 -6.79
C ASN A 65 9.56 2.12 -7.89
N SER A 66 10.25 2.67 -8.89
CA SER A 66 10.78 1.88 -10.02
C SER A 66 11.75 0.77 -9.61
N CYS A 67 12.37 0.86 -8.43
CA CYS A 67 13.23 -0.19 -7.90
C CYS A 67 12.46 -1.44 -7.42
N LEU A 68 11.16 -1.34 -7.13
CA LEU A 68 10.33 -2.47 -6.69
C LEU A 68 9.29 -2.90 -7.73
N THR A 69 9.14 -2.13 -8.81
CA THR A 69 8.23 -2.47 -9.90
C THR A 69 8.99 -3.28 -10.93
N PHE A 70 8.56 -4.51 -11.23
CA PHE A 70 9.08 -5.26 -12.37
C PHE A 70 8.50 -4.75 -13.69
N VAL A 71 9.27 -4.82 -14.78
CA VAL A 71 8.83 -4.35 -16.11
C VAL A 71 7.56 -5.08 -16.58
N SER A 72 7.36 -6.33 -16.16
CA SER A 72 6.14 -7.10 -16.42
C SER A 72 4.85 -6.38 -16.01
N ALA A 73 4.90 -5.54 -14.97
CA ALA A 73 3.74 -4.79 -14.50
C ALA A 73 3.37 -3.58 -15.38
N LEU A 74 4.19 -3.22 -16.37
CA LEU A 74 3.96 -2.05 -17.23
C LEU A 74 3.02 -2.31 -18.41
N HIS A 75 2.66 -3.58 -18.69
CA HIS A 75 1.85 -3.89 -19.86
C HIS A 75 0.53 -3.09 -19.88
N GLY A 76 0.24 -2.40 -20.98
CA GLY A 76 -0.95 -1.57 -21.12
C GLY A 76 -0.86 -0.19 -20.43
N LYS A 77 0.32 0.22 -19.94
CA LYS A 77 0.51 1.48 -19.21
C LYS A 77 1.47 2.42 -19.94
N GLN A 78 1.45 3.69 -19.52
CA GLN A 78 2.48 4.66 -19.85
C GLN A 78 3.44 4.79 -18.66
N LEU A 79 4.75 4.79 -18.91
CA LEU A 79 5.80 5.08 -17.93
C LEU A 79 6.44 6.44 -18.26
N ILE A 80 6.49 7.34 -17.29
CA ILE A 80 7.03 8.69 -17.41
C ILE A 80 8.16 8.86 -16.39
N THR A 81 9.31 9.38 -16.84
CA THR A 81 10.47 9.67 -15.99
C THR A 81 10.82 11.16 -15.96
N VAL A 82 11.75 11.55 -15.10
CA VAL A 82 12.16 12.96 -14.92
C VAL A 82 12.66 13.60 -16.23
N GLU A 83 13.30 12.82 -17.10
CA GLU A 83 13.79 13.29 -18.40
C GLU A 83 12.67 13.64 -19.37
N ASP A 84 11.49 13.05 -19.19
CA ASP A 84 10.34 13.23 -20.08
C ASP A 84 9.56 14.52 -19.81
N LEU A 85 9.78 15.14 -18.65
CA LEU A 85 9.08 16.36 -18.26
C LEU A 85 9.58 17.59 -19.05
N LYS A 86 10.87 17.64 -19.38
CA LYS A 86 11.45 18.76 -20.16
C LYS A 86 10.88 18.73 -21.58
N HIS A 87 10.28 19.84 -22.02
CA HIS A 87 9.66 19.94 -23.34
C HIS A 87 10.16 21.16 -24.11
N GLN A 88 10.50 20.98 -25.40
CA GLN A 88 10.97 22.07 -26.28
C GLN A 88 12.10 22.93 -25.68
N GLY A 89 13.03 22.28 -24.98
CA GLY A 89 14.15 22.98 -24.33
C GLY A 89 13.82 23.64 -22.99
N GLN A 90 12.55 23.71 -22.60
CA GLN A 90 12.06 24.33 -21.37
C GLN A 90 11.83 23.28 -20.27
N LEU A 91 12.16 23.65 -19.03
CA LEU A 91 11.84 22.85 -17.85
C LEU A 91 10.32 22.79 -17.66
N HIS A 92 9.84 21.67 -17.14
CA HIS A 92 8.48 21.59 -16.67
C HIS A 92 8.25 22.53 -15.47
N SER A 93 7.03 23.00 -15.25
CA SER A 93 6.70 23.90 -14.12
C SER A 93 7.17 23.36 -12.77
N VAL A 94 6.98 22.05 -12.51
CA VAL A 94 7.47 21.38 -11.28
C VAL A 94 9.00 21.35 -11.17
N GLN A 95 9.72 21.25 -12.29
CA GLN A 95 11.19 21.30 -12.31
C GLN A 95 11.67 22.73 -12.07
N GLN A 96 11.00 23.72 -12.68
CA GLN A 96 11.33 25.13 -12.52
C GLN A 96 11.08 25.60 -11.07
N ALA A 97 9.97 25.18 -10.45
CA ALA A 97 9.69 25.50 -9.05
C ALA A 97 10.80 24.99 -8.10
N MET A 98 11.35 23.79 -8.35
CA MET A 98 12.48 23.27 -7.57
C MET A 98 13.75 24.12 -7.73
N VAL A 99 13.96 24.76 -8.87
CA VAL A 99 15.07 25.70 -9.11
C VAL A 99 14.81 27.01 -8.37
N ASP A 100 13.64 27.61 -8.59
CA ASP A 100 13.27 28.93 -8.07
C ASP A 100 13.22 28.96 -6.55
N CYS A 101 12.70 27.91 -5.92
CA CYS A 101 12.58 27.81 -4.47
C CYS A 101 13.83 27.20 -3.79
N HIS A 102 14.92 26.98 -4.52
CA HIS A 102 16.14 26.34 -3.99
C HIS A 102 15.89 24.94 -3.39
N GLY A 103 14.94 24.19 -3.95
CA GLY A 103 14.54 22.85 -3.51
C GLY A 103 15.57 21.75 -3.79
N SER A 104 16.73 22.08 -4.37
CA SER A 104 17.78 21.13 -4.72
C SER A 104 19.16 21.60 -4.28
N GLN A 105 19.89 20.74 -3.56
CA GLN A 105 21.31 20.95 -3.21
C GLN A 105 22.20 19.92 -3.91
N CYS A 106 22.40 18.73 -3.32
CA CYS A 106 23.22 17.67 -3.94
C CYS A 106 22.61 17.10 -5.23
N GLY A 107 21.31 17.31 -5.46
CA GLY A 107 20.61 16.91 -6.68
C GLY A 107 20.16 15.44 -6.75
N PHE A 108 20.63 14.57 -5.84
CA PHE A 108 20.40 13.12 -5.98
C PHE A 108 18.93 12.71 -5.77
N CYS A 109 18.27 13.26 -4.75
CA CYS A 109 16.85 13.00 -4.49
C CYS A 109 15.91 13.79 -5.41
N THR A 110 16.41 14.84 -6.06
CA THR A 110 15.60 15.82 -6.80
C THR A 110 14.71 15.19 -7.86
N PRO A 111 15.17 14.21 -8.68
CA PRO A 111 14.30 13.49 -9.62
C PRO A 111 13.08 12.85 -8.96
N GLY A 112 13.25 12.20 -7.81
CA GLY A 112 12.17 11.55 -7.09
C GLY A 112 11.11 12.56 -6.61
N PHE A 113 11.56 13.66 -5.99
CA PHE A 113 10.66 14.75 -5.58
C PHE A 113 9.93 15.38 -6.76
N VAL A 114 10.64 15.65 -7.87
CA VAL A 114 10.05 16.20 -9.10
C VAL A 114 8.94 15.30 -9.63
N MET A 115 9.14 13.97 -9.64
CA MET A 115 8.11 13.03 -10.11
C MET A 115 6.91 12.94 -9.16
N SER A 116 7.12 13.01 -7.84
CA SER A 116 6.03 13.08 -6.87
C SER A 116 5.21 14.37 -7.03
N LEU A 117 5.87 15.52 -7.19
CA LEU A 117 5.21 16.81 -7.43
C LEU A 117 4.48 16.84 -8.78
N PHE A 118 5.04 16.21 -9.82
CA PHE A 118 4.37 16.07 -11.10
C PHE A 118 3.05 15.31 -10.96
N ALA A 119 3.05 14.15 -10.27
CA ALA A 119 1.83 13.40 -10.04
C ALA A 119 0.81 14.18 -9.20
N LEU A 120 1.26 14.84 -8.12
CA LEU A 120 0.42 15.69 -7.28
C LEU A 120 -0.23 16.81 -8.11
N GLN A 121 0.55 17.54 -8.91
CA GLN A 121 0.03 18.61 -9.77
C GLN A 121 -0.98 18.07 -10.78
N LYS A 122 -0.82 16.83 -11.27
CA LYS A 122 -1.78 16.19 -12.18
C LYS A 122 -3.10 15.84 -11.51
N SER A 123 -3.09 15.40 -10.25
CA SER A 123 -4.30 15.02 -9.52
C SER A 123 -4.97 16.17 -8.77
N ALA A 124 -4.25 17.23 -8.43
CA ALA A 124 -4.76 18.32 -7.60
C ALA A 124 -5.40 19.47 -8.40
N ASP A 125 -6.40 20.12 -7.80
CA ASP A 125 -7.07 21.33 -8.32
C ASP A 125 -6.42 22.63 -7.80
N GLY A 126 -5.43 22.52 -6.91
CA GLY A 126 -4.72 23.64 -6.31
C GLY A 126 -3.71 23.14 -5.27
N TYR A 127 -3.09 24.05 -4.55
CA TYR A 127 -2.23 23.68 -3.42
C TYR A 127 -3.08 23.29 -2.21
N ASP A 128 -2.83 22.10 -1.68
CA ASP A 128 -3.23 21.69 -0.35
C ASP A 128 -2.02 21.17 0.43
N LYS A 129 -1.92 21.57 1.70
CA LYS A 129 -0.78 21.22 2.56
C LYS A 129 -0.77 19.74 2.92
N ALA A 130 -1.93 19.14 3.20
CA ALA A 130 -2.03 17.74 3.59
C ALA A 130 -1.71 16.82 2.40
N ASP A 131 -2.27 17.11 1.22
CA ASP A 131 -1.98 16.37 -0.02
C ASP A 131 -0.49 16.47 -0.39
N THR A 132 0.12 17.66 -0.21
CA THR A 132 1.55 17.86 -0.43
C THR A 132 2.39 17.01 0.52
N HIS A 133 2.06 17.01 1.82
CA HIS A 133 2.77 16.21 2.80
C HIS A 133 2.65 14.72 2.48
N GLU A 134 1.46 14.26 2.09
CA GLU A 134 1.24 12.86 1.71
C GLU A 134 2.07 12.48 0.47
N ALA A 135 2.02 13.30 -0.59
CA ALA A 135 2.73 13.02 -1.84
C ALA A 135 4.26 12.99 -1.67
N LEU A 136 4.78 13.73 -0.71
CA LEU A 136 6.23 13.82 -0.45
C LEU A 136 6.71 12.93 0.70
N ALA A 137 5.82 12.31 1.48
CA ALA A 137 6.17 11.49 2.64
C ALA A 137 7.11 10.32 2.28
N GLY A 138 7.05 9.83 1.03
CA GLY A 138 7.90 8.76 0.51
C GLY A 138 9.25 9.20 -0.07
N ASN A 139 9.60 10.49 0.00
CA ASN A 139 10.82 11.02 -0.59
C ASN A 139 11.75 11.53 0.51
N LEU A 140 12.96 10.98 0.60
CA LEU A 140 13.93 11.38 1.60
C LEU A 140 14.95 12.37 1.03
N CYS A 141 15.14 13.49 1.74
CA CYS A 141 16.21 14.44 1.47
C CYS A 141 17.10 14.60 2.70
N ARG A 142 18.42 14.52 2.50
CA ARG A 142 19.40 14.70 3.60
C ARG A 142 20.02 16.10 3.64
N CYS A 143 19.77 16.93 2.64
CA CYS A 143 20.47 18.20 2.46
C CYS A 143 19.61 19.44 2.73
N THR A 144 18.37 19.46 2.25
CA THR A 144 17.56 20.70 2.17
C THR A 144 16.80 21.05 3.45
N GLY A 145 16.59 20.08 4.35
CA GLY A 145 15.66 20.26 5.47
C GLY A 145 14.19 20.37 5.05
N TYR A 146 13.84 19.95 3.83
CA TYR A 146 12.48 19.88 3.25
C TYR A 146 11.75 21.21 3.01
N ARG A 147 11.95 22.25 3.81
CA ARG A 147 11.24 23.54 3.67
C ARG A 147 11.22 24.09 2.23
N PRO A 148 12.37 24.26 1.53
CA PRO A 148 12.36 24.80 0.16
C PRO A 148 11.68 23.86 -0.86
N ILE A 149 11.57 22.56 -0.56
CA ILE A 149 10.84 21.59 -1.41
C ILE A 149 9.33 21.79 -1.23
N LEU A 150 8.87 22.07 -0.01
CA LEU A 150 7.47 22.40 0.26
C LEU A 150 7.08 23.73 -0.40
N ASP A 151 7.96 24.74 -0.36
CA ASP A 151 7.75 26.00 -1.07
C ASP A 151 7.65 25.77 -2.60
N ALA A 152 8.48 24.87 -3.16
CA ALA A 152 8.39 24.47 -4.57
C ALA A 152 7.07 23.74 -4.89
N ALA A 153 6.57 22.91 -3.98
CA ALA A 153 5.30 22.22 -4.13
C ALA A 153 4.12 23.20 -4.20
N GLU A 154 4.12 24.20 -3.30
CA GLU A 154 3.15 25.28 -3.29
C GLU A 154 3.18 26.09 -4.58
N GLN A 155 4.37 26.54 -5.02
CA GLN A 155 4.54 27.25 -6.28
C GLN A 155 4.03 26.42 -7.47
N ALA A 156 4.38 25.14 -7.52
CA ALA A 156 3.97 24.25 -8.61
C ALA A 156 2.45 24.04 -8.66
N CYS A 157 1.79 23.83 -7.52
CA CYS A 157 0.35 23.53 -7.49
C CYS A 157 -0.51 24.79 -7.66
N CYS A 158 -0.13 25.92 -7.06
CA CYS A 158 -0.80 27.21 -7.25
C CYS A 158 -0.63 27.73 -8.69
N GLY A 159 0.53 27.49 -9.31
CA GLY A 159 0.87 27.92 -10.66
C GLY A 159 0.53 26.91 -11.75
N LYS A 160 -0.36 25.93 -11.51
CA LYS A 160 -0.68 24.87 -12.48
C LYS A 160 -1.13 25.48 -13.82
N GLN A 161 -0.44 25.09 -14.89
CA GLN A 161 -0.77 25.44 -16.27
C GLN A 161 -0.89 24.15 -17.08
N PRO A 162 -1.73 24.11 -18.13
CA PRO A 162 -1.76 22.98 -19.05
C PRO A 162 -0.38 22.71 -19.65
N ASP A 163 0.04 21.45 -19.64
CA ASP A 163 1.35 21.02 -20.14
C ASP A 163 1.23 20.10 -21.39
N GLN A 164 2.37 19.57 -21.83
CA GLN A 164 2.41 18.67 -22.99
C GLN A 164 1.69 17.33 -22.80
N PHE A 165 1.48 16.88 -21.56
CA PHE A 165 0.73 15.66 -21.25
C PHE A 165 -0.77 15.94 -21.35
N ASP A 166 -1.23 17.09 -20.85
CA ASP A 166 -2.64 17.51 -20.99
C ASP A 166 -3.01 17.69 -22.47
N ALA A 167 -2.16 18.38 -23.23
CA ALA A 167 -2.36 18.60 -24.66
C ALA A 167 -2.42 17.31 -25.50
N ARG A 168 -1.94 16.18 -24.95
CA ARG A 168 -1.84 14.87 -25.64
C ARG A 168 -2.64 13.78 -24.96
N GLU A 169 -3.52 14.12 -24.02
CA GLU A 169 -4.27 13.13 -23.25
C GLU A 169 -5.06 12.20 -24.19
N ALA A 170 -5.79 12.76 -25.15
CA ALA A 170 -6.59 11.98 -26.11
C ALA A 170 -5.74 11.03 -26.99
N GLU A 171 -4.57 11.47 -27.45
CA GLU A 171 -3.64 10.63 -28.22
C GLU A 171 -3.12 9.47 -27.34
N THR A 172 -2.71 9.80 -26.11
CA THR A 172 -2.19 8.82 -25.15
C THR A 172 -3.25 7.79 -24.80
N ILE A 173 -4.50 8.21 -24.55
CA ILE A 173 -5.63 7.30 -24.31
C ILE A 173 -5.84 6.36 -25.49
N ALA A 174 -5.83 6.88 -26.72
CA ALA A 174 -5.99 6.06 -27.92
C ALA A 174 -4.86 5.02 -28.05
N GLN A 175 -3.62 5.40 -27.76
CA GLN A 175 -2.48 4.49 -27.77
C GLN A 175 -2.58 3.43 -26.68
N LEU A 176 -2.97 3.80 -25.45
CA LEU A 176 -3.16 2.85 -24.35
C LEU A 176 -4.28 1.86 -24.63
N LYS A 177 -5.43 2.30 -25.16
CA LYS A 177 -6.54 1.42 -25.61
C LYS A 177 -6.10 0.44 -26.71
N ALA A 178 -5.12 0.82 -27.54
CA ALA A 178 -4.59 -0.04 -28.59
C ALA A 178 -3.63 -1.14 -28.08
N ILE A 179 -3.02 -0.94 -26.91
CA ILE A 179 -2.09 -1.89 -26.27
C ILE A 179 -2.63 -2.51 -24.99
N GLU A 180 -3.92 -2.31 -24.73
CA GLU A 180 -4.63 -2.91 -23.60
C GLU A 180 -4.53 -4.45 -23.69
N PRO A 181 -4.22 -5.15 -22.59
CA PRO A 181 -4.14 -6.61 -22.59
C PRO A 181 -5.49 -7.25 -22.95
N ARG A 182 -5.51 -8.06 -24.01
CA ARG A 182 -6.72 -8.79 -24.48
C ARG A 182 -6.58 -10.31 -24.45
N GLU A 183 -5.35 -10.78 -24.31
CA GLU A 183 -4.99 -12.18 -24.14
C GLU A 183 -3.97 -12.30 -23.01
N THR A 184 -3.79 -13.52 -22.50
CA THR A 184 -2.76 -13.78 -21.50
C THR A 184 -1.38 -13.48 -22.10
N ALA A 185 -0.56 -12.72 -21.38
CA ALA A 185 0.77 -12.37 -21.83
C ALA A 185 1.85 -13.17 -21.09
N GLU A 186 3.01 -13.33 -21.73
CA GLU A 186 4.20 -13.90 -21.12
C GLU A 186 5.43 -13.04 -21.44
N LEU A 187 6.26 -12.81 -20.43
CA LEU A 187 7.65 -12.40 -20.58
C LEU A 187 8.54 -13.60 -20.24
N ASN A 188 9.46 -13.96 -21.13
CA ASN A 188 10.24 -15.19 -21.02
C ASN A 188 11.70 -14.94 -21.37
N SER A 189 12.60 -15.21 -20.43
CA SER A 189 14.03 -15.20 -20.64
C SER A 189 14.62 -16.55 -20.26
N GLY A 190 14.38 -17.55 -21.11
CA GLY A 190 14.91 -18.90 -20.92
C GLY A 190 14.21 -19.64 -19.80
N ASP A 191 14.89 -19.78 -18.67
CA ASP A 191 14.38 -20.45 -17.46
C ASP A 191 13.53 -19.55 -16.57
N LYS A 192 13.55 -18.22 -16.79
CA LYS A 192 12.73 -17.26 -16.06
C LYS A 192 11.51 -16.81 -16.85
N ARG A 193 10.34 -16.84 -16.22
CA ARG A 193 9.03 -16.55 -16.85
C ARG A 193 8.16 -15.69 -15.95
N CYS A 194 7.41 -14.76 -16.54
CA CYS A 194 6.29 -14.09 -15.89
C CYS A 194 5.04 -14.22 -16.75
N LEU A 195 4.04 -14.93 -16.21
CA LEU A 195 2.75 -15.20 -16.84
C LEU A 195 1.74 -14.16 -16.37
N SER A 196 0.91 -13.64 -17.28
CA SER A 196 -0.03 -12.56 -16.99
C SER A 196 -1.46 -12.97 -17.40
N PRO A 197 -2.21 -13.65 -16.52
CA PRO A 197 -3.63 -13.95 -16.73
C PRO A 197 -4.49 -12.69 -16.83
N LEU A 198 -5.67 -12.81 -17.47
CA LEU A 198 -6.66 -11.73 -17.56
C LEU A 198 -7.90 -11.99 -16.72
N THR A 199 -8.22 -13.24 -16.42
CA THR A 199 -9.36 -13.62 -15.60
C THR A 199 -8.95 -14.43 -14.37
N VAL A 200 -9.85 -14.54 -13.39
CA VAL A 200 -9.64 -15.41 -12.24
C VAL A 200 -9.58 -16.90 -12.65
N ALA A 201 -10.28 -17.27 -13.72
CA ALA A 201 -10.22 -18.63 -14.27
C ALA A 201 -8.84 -18.93 -14.87
N ASP A 202 -8.29 -18.00 -15.65
CA ASP A 202 -6.93 -18.11 -16.21
C ASP A 202 -5.91 -18.26 -15.08
N LEU A 203 -6.02 -17.44 -14.02
CA LEU A 203 -5.13 -17.53 -12.87
C LEU A 203 -5.22 -18.90 -12.19
N ALA A 204 -6.42 -19.42 -12.00
CA ALA A 204 -6.61 -20.71 -11.36
C ALA A 204 -6.02 -21.87 -12.18
N GLU A 205 -6.17 -21.84 -13.51
CA GLU A 205 -5.57 -22.82 -14.42
C GLU A 205 -4.04 -22.70 -14.44
N ILE A 206 -3.53 -21.49 -14.70
CA ILE A 206 -2.10 -21.22 -14.78
C ILE A 206 -1.40 -21.55 -13.46
N TYR A 207 -1.98 -21.17 -12.33
CA TYR A 207 -1.36 -21.44 -11.03
C TYR A 207 -1.45 -22.93 -10.66
N GLY A 208 -2.50 -23.64 -11.07
CA GLY A 208 -2.58 -25.09 -10.95
C GLY A 208 -1.50 -25.82 -11.75
N ALA A 209 -1.14 -25.30 -12.93
CA ALA A 209 -0.06 -25.83 -13.77
C ALA A 209 1.35 -25.43 -13.30
N ASN A 210 1.48 -24.34 -12.53
CA ASN A 210 2.76 -23.81 -12.03
C ASN A 210 2.68 -23.55 -10.51
N PRO A 211 2.44 -24.59 -9.68
CA PRO A 211 2.13 -24.44 -8.25
C PRO A 211 3.26 -23.81 -7.42
N GLU A 212 4.49 -23.80 -7.92
CA GLU A 212 5.67 -23.14 -7.36
C GLU A 212 5.77 -21.64 -7.69
N ALA A 213 4.96 -21.15 -8.63
CA ALA A 213 5.03 -19.77 -9.08
C ALA A 213 4.76 -18.77 -7.96
N ARG A 214 5.47 -17.66 -8.01
CA ARG A 214 5.31 -16.53 -7.08
C ARG A 214 4.28 -15.57 -7.66
N LEU A 215 3.19 -15.35 -6.92
CA LEU A 215 2.18 -14.37 -7.32
C LEU A 215 2.74 -12.96 -7.16
N LEU A 216 2.61 -12.17 -8.23
CA LEU A 216 3.02 -10.77 -8.29
C LEU A 216 1.79 -9.89 -8.46
N ALA A 217 1.51 -9.04 -7.48
CA ALA A 217 0.57 -7.93 -7.62
C ALA A 217 1.36 -6.61 -7.65
N GLY A 218 1.42 -5.89 -6.52
CA GLY A 218 2.20 -4.65 -6.39
C GLY A 218 3.71 -4.81 -6.32
N GLY A 219 4.22 -6.02 -6.08
CA GLY A 219 5.66 -6.30 -6.01
C GLY A 219 6.41 -5.74 -4.79
N THR A 220 5.78 -4.92 -3.95
CA THR A 220 6.45 -4.15 -2.87
C THR A 220 7.14 -4.97 -1.78
N ASP A 221 6.81 -6.26 -1.68
CA ASP A 221 7.48 -7.22 -0.77
C ASP A 221 8.29 -8.25 -1.57
N LEU A 222 7.68 -8.85 -2.59
CA LEU A 222 8.32 -9.86 -3.45
C LEU A 222 9.59 -9.34 -4.14
N ALA A 223 9.61 -8.09 -4.61
CA ALA A 223 10.75 -7.52 -5.29
C ALA A 223 11.99 -7.39 -4.39
N LEU A 224 11.81 -7.33 -3.06
CA LEU A 224 12.93 -7.32 -2.11
C LEU A 224 13.74 -8.61 -2.16
N GLU A 225 13.15 -9.73 -2.58
CA GLU A 225 13.89 -10.96 -2.82
C GLU A 225 14.95 -10.77 -3.91
N VAL A 226 14.62 -10.04 -4.97
CA VAL A 226 15.55 -9.73 -6.06
C VAL A 226 16.51 -8.61 -5.64
N THR A 227 15.99 -7.51 -5.10
CA THR A 227 16.79 -6.28 -4.92
C THR A 227 17.64 -6.26 -3.66
N GLN A 228 17.19 -6.89 -2.57
CA GLN A 228 17.90 -6.90 -1.28
C GLN A 228 18.54 -8.25 -1.00
N PHE A 229 17.89 -9.35 -1.40
CA PHE A 229 18.37 -10.70 -1.12
C PHE A 229 19.06 -11.36 -2.32
N HIS A 230 19.09 -10.71 -3.48
CA HIS A 230 19.71 -11.20 -4.72
C HIS A 230 19.27 -12.63 -5.08
N ARG A 231 17.98 -12.93 -4.85
CA ARG A 231 17.33 -14.19 -5.19
C ARG A 231 16.62 -14.04 -6.53
N GLU A 232 16.66 -15.10 -7.29
CA GLU A 232 15.93 -15.18 -8.55
C GLU A 232 14.52 -15.74 -8.32
N LEU A 233 13.60 -15.28 -9.14
CA LEU A 233 12.21 -15.72 -9.21
C LEU A 233 12.00 -16.42 -10.56
N PRO A 234 12.12 -17.76 -10.62
CA PRO A 234 12.06 -18.49 -11.88
C PRO A 234 10.69 -18.38 -12.57
N VAL A 235 9.60 -18.47 -11.80
CA VAL A 235 8.25 -18.33 -12.33
C VAL A 235 7.45 -17.36 -11.49
N MET A 236 6.93 -16.33 -12.14
CA MET A 236 5.99 -15.37 -11.56
C MET A 236 4.65 -15.40 -12.29
N ILE A 237 3.57 -15.08 -11.56
CA ILE A 237 2.26 -14.82 -12.17
C ILE A 237 1.81 -13.41 -11.78
N TYR A 238 1.77 -12.50 -12.75
CA TYR A 238 1.31 -11.13 -12.55
C TYR A 238 -0.21 -11.04 -12.60
N VAL A 239 -0.84 -10.69 -11.47
CA VAL A 239 -2.30 -10.67 -11.33
C VAL A 239 -2.93 -9.29 -11.57
N GLY A 240 -2.12 -8.27 -11.87
CA GLY A 240 -2.58 -6.87 -11.97
C GLY A 240 -3.50 -6.55 -13.14
N HIS A 241 -3.67 -7.48 -14.09
CA HIS A 241 -4.62 -7.37 -15.21
C HIS A 241 -5.98 -8.02 -14.94
N ILE A 242 -6.14 -8.76 -13.85
CA ILE A 242 -7.40 -9.43 -13.53
C ILE A 242 -8.38 -8.40 -12.95
N ALA A 243 -9.31 -7.93 -13.79
CA ALA A 243 -10.24 -6.87 -13.43
C ALA A 243 -11.09 -7.23 -12.21
N GLU A 244 -11.55 -8.48 -12.10
CA GLU A 244 -12.35 -8.97 -10.98
C GLU A 244 -11.61 -8.88 -9.64
N MET A 245 -10.28 -9.05 -9.64
CA MET A 245 -9.45 -8.96 -8.43
C MET A 245 -9.11 -7.53 -8.03
N LYS A 246 -9.54 -6.52 -8.80
CA LYS A 246 -9.35 -5.09 -8.50
C LYS A 246 -10.64 -4.36 -8.14
N LYS A 247 -11.77 -5.08 -8.09
CA LYS A 247 -13.08 -4.49 -7.79
C LYS A 247 -13.27 -4.30 -6.28
N VAL A 248 -13.90 -3.20 -5.93
CA VAL A 248 -14.49 -2.97 -4.61
C VAL A 248 -16.00 -2.90 -4.79
N ALA A 249 -16.74 -3.74 -4.06
CA ALA A 249 -18.20 -3.78 -4.10
C ALA A 249 -18.76 -3.60 -2.70
N VAL A 250 -19.65 -2.63 -2.53
CA VAL A 250 -20.33 -2.35 -1.26
C VAL A 250 -21.73 -2.94 -1.34
N THR A 251 -22.07 -3.80 -0.38
CA THR A 251 -23.42 -4.37 -0.19
C THR A 251 -24.04 -3.81 1.10
N ASP A 252 -25.27 -4.21 1.39
CA ASP A 252 -25.98 -3.82 2.62
C ASP A 252 -25.26 -4.31 3.89
N SER A 253 -24.51 -5.42 3.81
CA SER A 253 -23.90 -6.07 4.97
C SER A 253 -22.38 -6.16 4.94
N THR A 254 -21.75 -6.02 3.76
CA THR A 254 -20.30 -6.19 3.59
C THR A 254 -19.70 -5.23 2.56
N ILE A 255 -18.39 -5.03 2.64
CA ILE A 255 -17.51 -4.49 1.61
C ILE A 255 -16.68 -5.66 1.09
N GLU A 256 -16.80 -5.99 -0.20
CA GLU A 256 -15.98 -7.00 -0.87
C GLU A 256 -14.85 -6.33 -1.65
N ILE A 257 -13.61 -6.67 -1.34
CA ILE A 257 -12.41 -6.07 -1.91
C ILE A 257 -11.60 -7.16 -2.61
N GLY A 258 -11.43 -7.04 -3.93
CA GLY A 258 -10.57 -7.95 -4.69
C GLY A 258 -9.12 -7.89 -4.20
N ALA A 259 -8.42 -9.02 -4.18
CA ALA A 259 -7.09 -9.13 -3.57
C ALA A 259 -5.98 -8.31 -4.25
N ALA A 260 -6.16 -7.97 -5.53
CA ALA A 260 -5.25 -7.15 -6.31
C ALA A 260 -5.59 -5.64 -6.26
N THR A 261 -6.59 -5.23 -5.47
CA THR A 261 -6.91 -3.81 -5.25
C THR A 261 -5.78 -3.13 -4.49
N SER A 262 -5.26 -2.03 -5.04
CA SER A 262 -4.19 -1.25 -4.39
C SER A 262 -4.70 -0.64 -3.07
N LEU A 263 -3.80 -0.38 -2.12
CA LEU A 263 -4.18 0.25 -0.86
C LEU A 263 -4.76 1.66 -1.08
N THR A 264 -4.24 2.40 -2.08
CA THR A 264 -4.82 3.69 -2.50
C THR A 264 -6.26 3.52 -2.99
N ASP A 265 -6.57 2.48 -3.77
CA ASP A 265 -7.93 2.26 -4.27
C ASP A 265 -8.89 1.66 -3.24
N CYS A 266 -8.36 1.10 -2.14
CA CYS A 266 -9.17 0.69 -1.00
C CYS A 266 -9.53 1.88 -0.09
N TYR A 267 -8.78 2.99 -0.17
CA TYR A 267 -8.82 4.07 0.81
C TYR A 267 -10.20 4.69 0.96
N GLU A 268 -10.82 5.16 -0.13
CA GLU A 268 -12.06 5.95 -0.08
C GLU A 268 -13.18 5.21 0.65
N VAL A 269 -13.44 3.96 0.23
CA VAL A 269 -14.50 3.13 0.81
C VAL A 269 -14.19 2.77 2.27
N LEU A 270 -12.94 2.40 2.58
CA LEU A 270 -12.57 2.04 3.96
C LEU A 270 -12.54 3.24 4.90
N ALA A 271 -12.11 4.41 4.43
CA ALA A 271 -12.09 5.64 5.21
C ALA A 271 -13.51 6.16 5.50
N GLN A 272 -14.40 6.06 4.51
CA GLN A 272 -15.80 6.43 4.68
C GLN A 272 -16.52 5.52 5.69
N GLU A 273 -16.28 4.22 5.62
CA GLU A 273 -16.91 3.25 6.51
C GLU A 273 -16.25 3.23 7.91
N TYR A 274 -14.93 3.33 7.94
CA TYR A 274 -14.08 3.23 9.13
C TYR A 274 -13.00 4.31 9.13
N PRO A 275 -13.27 5.52 9.64
CA PRO A 275 -12.35 6.66 9.58
C PRO A 275 -10.94 6.37 10.10
N ASP A 276 -10.82 5.65 11.22
CA ASP A 276 -9.54 5.23 11.80
C ASP A 276 -8.76 4.25 10.91
N PHE A 277 -9.45 3.44 10.11
CA PHE A 277 -8.82 2.59 9.09
C PHE A 277 -8.21 3.47 8.00
N GLY A 278 -8.99 4.42 7.48
CA GLY A 278 -8.53 5.40 6.49
C GLY A 278 -7.29 6.16 6.95
N GLU A 279 -7.32 6.71 8.17
CA GLU A 279 -6.17 7.45 8.70
C GLU A 279 -4.92 6.57 8.84
N LEU A 280 -5.09 5.31 9.25
CA LEU A 280 -3.97 4.39 9.34
C LEU A 280 -3.40 4.03 7.95
N LEU A 281 -4.27 3.85 6.95
CA LEU A 281 -3.82 3.65 5.56
C LEU A 281 -3.01 4.82 5.04
N HIS A 282 -3.36 6.06 5.38
CA HIS A 282 -2.54 7.23 5.01
C HIS A 282 -1.14 7.21 5.60
N ARG A 283 -0.99 6.62 6.79
CA ARG A 283 0.29 6.41 7.47
C ARG A 283 0.98 5.09 7.07
N PHE A 284 0.36 4.30 6.20
CA PHE A 284 0.92 3.04 5.73
C PHE A 284 1.92 3.30 4.61
N ALA A 285 3.20 3.08 4.88
CA ALA A 285 4.28 3.28 3.92
C ALA A 285 4.21 4.67 3.23
N SER A 286 4.81 4.78 2.06
CA SER A 286 4.70 5.94 1.18
C SER A 286 3.54 5.82 0.18
N GLN A 287 3.11 6.94 -0.40
CA GLN A 287 2.10 6.95 -1.46
C GLN A 287 2.51 6.09 -2.67
N GLN A 288 3.80 6.09 -3.02
CA GLN A 288 4.38 5.25 -4.06
C GLN A 288 4.17 3.76 -3.80
N ILE A 289 4.34 3.34 -2.54
CA ILE A 289 4.06 1.96 -2.11
C ILE A 289 2.57 1.68 -2.13
N ARG A 290 1.71 2.58 -1.62
CA ARG A 290 0.25 2.39 -1.59
C ARG A 290 -0.40 2.32 -2.97
N ASN A 291 0.16 3.03 -3.95
CA ASN A 291 -0.34 3.06 -5.32
C ASN A 291 -0.24 1.72 -6.05
N GLN A 292 0.67 0.83 -5.63
CA GLN A 292 0.83 -0.51 -6.20
C GLN A 292 0.62 -1.65 -5.20
N GLY A 293 1.04 -1.50 -3.95
CA GLY A 293 0.86 -2.49 -2.90
C GLY A 293 -0.64 -2.77 -2.70
N THR A 294 -1.01 -4.05 -2.63
CA THR A 294 -2.42 -4.46 -2.61
C THR A 294 -2.83 -4.99 -1.24
N LEU A 295 -4.12 -4.90 -0.91
CA LEU A 295 -4.63 -5.41 0.36
C LEU A 295 -4.41 -6.93 0.49
N GLY A 296 -4.66 -7.67 -0.60
CA GLY A 296 -4.41 -9.11 -0.65
C GLY A 296 -2.93 -9.46 -0.57
N GLY A 297 -2.04 -8.65 -1.16
CA GLY A 297 -0.60 -8.80 -1.01
C GLY A 297 -0.14 -8.55 0.43
N ASN A 298 -0.70 -7.56 1.12
CA ASN A 298 -0.40 -7.30 2.52
C ASN A 298 -0.78 -8.48 3.43
N ILE A 299 -1.98 -9.05 3.21
CA ILE A 299 -2.46 -10.25 3.94
C ILE A 299 -1.62 -11.47 3.58
N GLY A 300 -1.41 -11.74 2.29
CA GLY A 300 -0.68 -12.91 1.79
C GLY A 300 0.79 -12.93 2.23
N ASN A 301 1.38 -11.75 2.50
CA ASN A 301 2.72 -11.64 3.06
C ASN A 301 2.83 -12.14 4.52
N ALA A 302 1.72 -12.20 5.26
CA ALA A 302 1.66 -12.72 6.64
C ALA A 302 2.74 -12.14 7.56
N SER A 303 3.01 -10.83 7.43
CA SER A 303 3.98 -10.14 8.26
C SER A 303 3.41 -9.93 9.67
N PRO A 304 4.17 -10.23 10.75
CA PRO A 304 3.69 -10.01 12.13
C PRO A 304 3.41 -8.55 12.47
N ILE A 305 4.04 -7.65 11.71
CA ILE A 305 4.00 -6.19 11.80
C ILE A 305 3.19 -5.59 10.64
N GLY A 306 2.42 -6.41 9.92
CA GLY A 306 1.48 -5.90 8.91
C GLY A 306 0.41 -5.05 9.59
N ASP A 307 0.13 -3.90 9.01
CA ASP A 307 -0.77 -2.91 9.60
C ASP A 307 -2.25 -3.17 9.29
N SER A 308 -2.62 -3.65 8.10
CA SER A 308 -4.02 -3.94 7.78
C SER A 308 -4.60 -5.20 8.42
N PRO A 309 -3.85 -6.30 8.65
CA PRO A 309 -4.38 -7.50 9.27
C PRO A 309 -5.00 -7.30 10.67
N PRO A 310 -4.38 -6.62 11.65
CA PRO A 310 -5.02 -6.42 12.95
C PRO A 310 -6.34 -5.66 12.84
N LEU A 311 -6.44 -4.66 11.97
CA LEU A 311 -7.67 -3.90 11.75
C LEU A 311 -8.78 -4.80 11.19
N LEU A 312 -8.46 -5.56 10.15
CA LEU A 312 -9.39 -6.49 9.52
C LEU A 312 -9.80 -7.64 10.46
N ILE A 313 -8.90 -8.13 11.30
CA ILE A 313 -9.21 -9.14 12.32
C ILE A 313 -10.20 -8.58 13.35
N ALA A 314 -9.96 -7.37 13.86
CA ALA A 314 -10.86 -6.72 14.82
C ALA A 314 -12.27 -6.53 14.22
N LEU A 315 -12.36 -6.13 12.95
CA LEU A 315 -13.62 -6.00 12.21
C LEU A 315 -14.30 -7.34 11.90
N GLY A 316 -13.64 -8.48 12.12
CA GLY A 316 -14.20 -9.78 11.76
C GLY A 316 -14.20 -10.08 10.26
N ALA A 317 -13.25 -9.51 9.53
CA ALA A 317 -13.11 -9.76 8.10
C ALA A 317 -12.84 -11.24 7.80
N GLN A 318 -13.25 -11.64 6.61
CA GLN A 318 -13.03 -12.97 6.05
C GLN A 318 -12.17 -12.88 4.80
N VAL A 319 -11.45 -13.96 4.52
CA VAL A 319 -10.67 -14.12 3.29
C VAL A 319 -11.26 -15.26 2.46
N VAL A 320 -11.48 -14.99 1.17
CA VAL A 320 -11.92 -16.01 0.21
C VAL A 320 -10.69 -16.52 -0.52
N LEU A 321 -10.43 -17.82 -0.36
CA LEU A 321 -9.34 -18.54 -0.99
C LEU A 321 -9.88 -19.38 -2.14
N ARG A 322 -9.19 -19.38 -3.27
CA ARG A 322 -9.58 -20.10 -4.49
C ARG A 322 -8.47 -21.02 -4.98
N LYS A 323 -8.86 -22.23 -5.39
CA LYS A 323 -7.99 -23.26 -5.98
C LYS A 323 -8.76 -23.98 -7.08
N GLY A 324 -8.34 -23.77 -8.33
CA GLY A 324 -9.11 -24.23 -9.49
C GLY A 324 -10.52 -23.61 -9.51
N SER A 325 -11.53 -24.46 -9.62
CA SER A 325 -12.95 -24.08 -9.55
C SER A 325 -13.51 -23.99 -8.12
N ASN A 326 -12.77 -24.46 -7.12
CA ASN A 326 -13.23 -24.50 -5.74
C ASN A 326 -12.84 -23.24 -4.98
N SER A 327 -13.72 -22.79 -4.09
CA SER A 327 -13.46 -21.67 -3.18
C SER A 327 -13.83 -22.03 -1.76
N ARG A 328 -13.10 -21.51 -0.79
CA ARG A 328 -13.40 -21.61 0.64
C ARG A 328 -13.18 -20.27 1.32
N THR A 329 -13.90 -20.05 2.42
CA THR A 329 -13.84 -18.80 3.18
C THR A 329 -13.36 -19.09 4.59
N LEU A 330 -12.43 -18.28 5.09
CA LEU A 330 -11.92 -18.34 6.45
C LEU A 330 -12.12 -17.00 7.14
N LEU A 331 -12.30 -17.00 8.46
CA LEU A 331 -12.04 -15.77 9.23
C LEU A 331 -10.57 -15.40 9.03
N LEU A 332 -10.29 -14.10 8.89
CA LEU A 332 -8.94 -13.65 8.58
C LEU A 332 -7.92 -14.07 9.64
N GLN A 333 -8.32 -14.14 10.91
CA GLN A 333 -7.46 -14.60 12.00
C GLN A 333 -6.99 -16.07 11.83
N ASP A 334 -7.80 -16.91 11.18
CA ASP A 334 -7.50 -18.33 10.96
C ASP A 334 -6.64 -18.55 9.71
N TYR A 335 -6.44 -17.50 8.91
CA TYR A 335 -5.53 -17.52 7.77
C TYR A 335 -4.05 -17.53 8.19
N PHE A 336 -3.71 -16.93 9.33
CA PHE A 336 -2.35 -16.85 9.84
C PHE A 336 -2.08 -18.00 10.80
N ILE A 337 -1.15 -18.90 10.44
CA ILE A 337 -0.83 -20.08 11.26
C ILE A 337 0.39 -19.81 12.14
N ASP A 338 1.47 -19.29 11.56
CA ASP A 338 2.72 -18.98 12.24
C ASP A 338 3.46 -17.88 11.46
N TYR A 339 4.66 -17.49 11.91
CA TYR A 339 5.51 -16.51 11.26
C TYR A 339 5.68 -16.81 9.77
N LYS A 340 5.10 -15.95 8.91
CA LYS A 340 5.10 -16.10 7.44
C LYS A 340 4.45 -17.42 6.92
N VAL A 341 3.70 -18.12 7.76
CA VAL A 341 2.98 -19.36 7.40
C VAL A 341 1.48 -19.08 7.40
N THR A 342 0.82 -19.46 6.31
CA THR A 342 -0.63 -19.24 6.12
C THR A 342 -1.37 -20.55 5.89
N ALA A 343 -2.69 -20.52 6.03
CA ALA A 343 -3.58 -21.65 5.74
C ALA A 343 -3.73 -21.97 4.24
N ARG A 344 -3.05 -21.19 3.38
CA ARG A 344 -3.12 -21.32 1.93
C ARG A 344 -2.51 -22.64 1.47
N GLU A 345 -3.26 -23.41 0.69
CA GLU A 345 -2.76 -24.60 0.03
C GLU A 345 -1.88 -24.26 -1.19
N GLN A 346 -1.06 -25.20 -1.63
CA GLN A 346 -0.31 -25.05 -2.87
C GLN A 346 -1.27 -24.87 -4.06
N GLY A 347 -1.00 -23.88 -4.92
CA GLY A 347 -1.87 -23.48 -6.04
C GLY A 347 -3.15 -22.73 -5.62
N GLU A 348 -3.32 -22.42 -4.33
CA GLU A 348 -4.42 -21.60 -3.83
C GLU A 348 -4.00 -20.12 -3.75
N PHE A 349 -4.94 -19.21 -3.98
CA PHE A 349 -4.71 -17.77 -3.90
C PHE A 349 -5.85 -17.04 -3.20
N ILE A 350 -5.57 -15.84 -2.69
CA ILE A 350 -6.60 -14.96 -2.14
C ILE A 350 -7.34 -14.33 -3.33
N GLU A 351 -8.62 -14.61 -3.47
CA GLU A 351 -9.46 -14.01 -4.51
C GLU A 351 -9.98 -12.63 -4.06
N LYS A 352 -10.55 -12.58 -2.85
CA LYS A 352 -11.11 -11.36 -2.26
C LYS A 352 -11.12 -11.39 -0.73
N ILE A 353 -11.27 -10.20 -0.15
CA ILE A 353 -11.44 -9.93 1.27
C ILE A 353 -12.88 -9.46 1.48
N ILE A 354 -13.57 -9.99 2.49
CA ILE A 354 -14.93 -9.58 2.86
C ILE A 354 -14.86 -8.88 4.22
N VAL A 355 -15.14 -7.59 4.24
CA VAL A 355 -15.17 -6.76 5.46
C VAL A 355 -16.62 -6.50 5.84
N PRO A 356 -17.05 -6.76 7.09
CA PRO A 356 -18.40 -6.34 7.53
C PRO A 356 -18.62 -4.84 7.40
N ARG A 357 -19.88 -4.38 7.31
CA ARG A 357 -20.23 -2.95 7.40
C ARG A 357 -20.20 -2.47 8.85
N ALA A 358 -19.95 -1.18 9.04
CA ALA A 358 -20.02 -0.53 10.33
C ALA A 358 -21.45 -0.63 10.90
N GLN A 359 -21.54 -0.81 12.21
CA GLN A 359 -22.82 -0.91 12.92
C GLN A 359 -22.95 0.25 13.91
N PRO A 360 -24.13 0.89 14.03
CA PRO A 360 -24.28 2.07 14.90
C PRO A 360 -23.98 1.85 16.38
N ASN A 361 -24.11 0.62 16.87
CA ASN A 361 -23.84 0.22 18.26
C ASN A 361 -22.42 -0.31 18.48
N ARG A 362 -21.56 -0.23 17.46
CA ARG A 362 -20.15 -0.61 17.54
C ARG A 362 -19.26 0.60 17.34
N VAL A 363 -18.16 0.60 18.07
CA VAL A 363 -17.12 1.62 17.98
C VAL A 363 -15.84 0.95 17.56
N PHE A 364 -15.35 1.36 16.40
CA PHE A 364 -14.04 0.96 15.88
C PHE A 364 -13.00 2.04 16.14
N ARG A 365 -11.84 1.64 16.67
CA ARG A 365 -10.66 2.50 16.84
C ARG A 365 -9.40 1.76 16.42
N ALA A 366 -8.50 2.47 15.75
CA ALA A 366 -7.21 1.91 15.30
C ALA A 366 -6.06 2.87 15.59
N TYR A 367 -4.93 2.30 15.99
CA TYR A 367 -3.75 3.04 16.40
C TYR A 367 -2.48 2.42 15.85
N LYS A 368 -1.59 3.28 15.36
CA LYS A 368 -0.24 2.91 14.92
C LYS A 368 0.80 3.71 15.68
N VAL A 369 1.72 3.01 16.35
CA VAL A 369 2.89 3.57 17.01
C VAL A 369 4.15 3.08 16.33
N SER A 370 4.98 4.01 15.88
CA SER A 370 6.24 3.81 15.15
C SER A 370 7.24 4.91 15.56
N LYS A 371 8.50 4.83 15.11
CA LYS A 371 9.53 5.82 15.47
C LYS A 371 9.38 7.11 14.67
N ARG A 372 8.93 7.00 13.42
CA ARG A 372 8.51 8.12 12.56
C ARG A 372 7.01 8.01 12.28
N LEU A 373 6.34 9.15 12.14
CA LEU A 373 4.89 9.20 11.91
C LEU A 373 4.47 8.47 10.63
N ASP A 374 5.17 8.79 9.54
CA ASP A 374 4.95 8.30 8.18
C ASP A 374 6.05 7.35 7.73
N ASP A 375 5.71 6.47 6.78
CA ASP A 375 6.66 5.59 6.10
C ASP A 375 7.56 4.81 7.06
N ASP A 376 7.00 4.33 8.17
CA ASP A 376 7.72 3.54 9.16
C ASP A 376 6.94 2.31 9.56
N ILE A 377 7.69 1.30 9.97
CA ILE A 377 7.16 0.02 10.39
C ILE A 377 6.67 0.14 11.84
N SER A 378 5.47 -0.37 12.09
CA SER A 378 4.86 -0.35 13.41
C SER A 378 5.71 -1.05 14.47
N ALA A 379 5.92 -0.37 15.59
CA ALA A 379 6.28 -0.99 16.85
C ALA A 379 5.06 -1.73 17.42
N VAL A 380 3.91 -1.07 17.45
CA VAL A 380 2.61 -1.65 17.82
C VAL A 380 1.55 -1.09 16.88
N CYS A 381 0.76 -1.97 16.27
CA CYS A 381 -0.49 -1.62 15.61
C CYS A 381 -1.63 -2.27 16.42
N ALA A 382 -2.65 -1.50 16.77
CA ALA A 382 -3.76 -1.97 17.60
C ALA A 382 -5.10 -1.59 16.95
N ALA A 383 -6.06 -2.50 16.99
CA ALA A 383 -7.42 -2.24 16.55
C ALA A 383 -8.42 -2.78 17.58
N PHE A 384 -9.40 -1.95 17.93
CA PHE A 384 -10.44 -2.24 18.90
C PHE A 384 -11.80 -2.06 18.24
N ASP A 385 -12.63 -3.10 18.28
CA ASP A 385 -14.03 -3.06 17.87
C ASP A 385 -14.90 -3.46 19.05
N LEU A 386 -15.61 -2.50 19.62
CA LEU A 386 -16.37 -2.63 20.87
C LEU A 386 -17.86 -2.41 20.62
N LYS A 387 -18.70 -3.35 21.03
CA LYS A 387 -20.16 -3.21 21.00
C LYS A 387 -20.66 -2.84 22.40
N PHE A 388 -21.52 -1.82 22.47
CA PHE A 388 -22.11 -1.37 23.74
C PHE A 388 -23.60 -1.70 23.79
N GLU A 389 -24.06 -2.23 24.93
CA GLU A 389 -25.48 -2.51 25.18
C GLU A 389 -25.78 -2.32 26.68
N GLY A 390 -26.78 -1.50 27.00
CA GLY A 390 -27.20 -1.28 28.40
C GLY A 390 -26.12 -0.70 29.32
N GLY A 391 -25.15 0.07 28.79
CA GLY A 391 -24.02 0.61 29.56
C GLY A 391 -22.89 -0.39 29.84
N LEU A 392 -23.00 -1.60 29.28
CA LEU A 392 -21.99 -2.65 29.34
C LEU A 392 -21.31 -2.82 27.97
N ILE A 393 -20.14 -3.44 27.98
CA ILE A 393 -19.47 -3.90 26.78
C ILE A 393 -20.04 -5.28 26.45
N ASP A 394 -20.90 -5.37 25.43
CA ASP A 394 -21.57 -6.62 25.04
C ASP A 394 -20.66 -7.56 24.24
N ASP A 395 -19.84 -6.98 23.35
CA ASP A 395 -18.88 -7.71 22.52
C ASP A 395 -17.61 -6.88 22.36
N ALA A 396 -16.46 -7.55 22.28
CA ALA A 396 -15.17 -6.92 22.11
C ALA A 396 -14.27 -7.78 21.21
N ARG A 397 -13.73 -7.16 20.16
CA ARG A 397 -12.69 -7.75 19.32
C ARG A 397 -11.49 -6.82 19.31
N ILE A 398 -10.38 -7.33 19.83
CA ILE A 398 -9.15 -6.56 20.01
C ILE A 398 -8.02 -7.33 19.35
N ALA A 399 -7.34 -6.70 18.40
CA ALA A 399 -6.26 -7.32 17.66
C ALA A 399 -5.03 -6.42 17.58
N PHE A 400 -3.86 -7.06 17.56
CA PHE A 400 -2.58 -6.38 17.53
C PHE A 400 -1.66 -6.94 16.44
N GLY A 401 -0.91 -6.03 15.81
CA GLY A 401 0.31 -6.30 15.05
C GLY A 401 1.55 -5.92 15.86
N GLY A 402 2.65 -6.65 15.66
CA GLY A 402 3.90 -6.44 16.39
C GLY A 402 3.92 -6.99 17.83
N MET A 403 2.87 -7.69 18.25
CA MET A 403 2.78 -8.25 19.62
C MET A 403 3.01 -9.76 19.69
N ALA A 404 3.04 -10.45 18.55
CA ALA A 404 3.26 -11.89 18.42
C ALA A 404 3.92 -12.22 17.07
N ALA A 405 4.14 -13.51 16.80
CA ALA A 405 4.66 -14.03 15.51
C ALA A 405 3.67 -13.87 14.35
N ILE A 406 2.40 -13.58 14.64
CA ILE A 406 1.33 -13.30 13.68
C ILE A 406 0.48 -12.13 14.20
N PRO A 407 -0.27 -11.42 13.33
CA PRO A 407 -1.36 -10.57 13.78
C PRO A 407 -2.36 -11.40 14.59
N LYS A 408 -2.67 -10.97 15.81
CA LYS A 408 -3.36 -11.85 16.79
C LYS A 408 -4.34 -11.08 17.67
N ARG A 409 -5.43 -11.75 18.02
CA ARG A 409 -6.43 -11.27 19.01
C ARG A 409 -5.94 -11.35 20.45
N ALA A 410 -6.41 -10.43 21.27
CA ALA A 410 -6.15 -10.36 22.70
C ALA A 410 -7.31 -10.98 23.50
N VAL A 411 -7.43 -12.31 23.47
CA VAL A 411 -8.60 -13.04 23.98
C VAL A 411 -8.75 -12.93 25.52
N ALA A 412 -7.66 -12.82 26.28
CA ALA A 412 -7.73 -12.56 27.71
C ALA A 412 -8.22 -11.14 27.99
N CYS A 413 -7.71 -10.14 27.25
CA CYS A 413 -8.19 -8.77 27.31
C CYS A 413 -9.69 -8.65 26.95
N GLU A 414 -10.13 -9.26 25.85
CA GLU A 414 -11.53 -9.28 25.43
C GLU A 414 -12.44 -9.86 26.52
N ARG A 415 -12.05 -10.99 27.14
CA ARG A 415 -12.79 -11.61 28.25
C ARG A 415 -12.90 -10.73 29.50
N ALA A 416 -11.93 -9.85 29.75
CA ALA A 416 -11.97 -8.91 30.86
C ALA A 416 -12.96 -7.74 30.61
N LEU A 417 -13.23 -7.43 29.34
CA LEU A 417 -14.13 -6.36 28.92
C LEU A 417 -15.58 -6.84 28.79
N ILE A 418 -15.80 -8.00 28.16
CA ILE A 418 -17.15 -8.49 27.84
C ILE A 418 -17.99 -8.70 29.10
N GLY A 419 -19.19 -8.13 29.11
CA GLY A 419 -20.14 -8.13 30.22
C GLY A 419 -19.82 -7.12 31.33
N ALA A 420 -18.72 -6.36 31.24
CA ALA A 420 -18.31 -5.39 32.24
C ALA A 420 -18.73 -3.96 31.86
N PRO A 421 -18.91 -3.06 32.84
CA PRO A 421 -19.13 -1.64 32.58
C PRO A 421 -17.87 -1.00 32.00
N PHE A 422 -18.03 -0.07 31.07
CA PHE A 422 -16.92 0.65 30.45
C PHE A 422 -16.43 1.79 31.36
N ASN A 423 -15.59 1.45 32.34
CA ASN A 423 -15.02 2.35 33.33
C ASN A 423 -13.52 2.06 33.57
N ALA A 424 -12.86 2.92 34.36
CA ALA A 424 -11.42 2.83 34.60
C ALA A 424 -10.98 1.47 35.19
N ASP A 425 -11.70 0.94 36.18
CA ASP A 425 -11.36 -0.35 36.82
C ASP A 425 -11.43 -1.52 35.82
N THR A 426 -12.44 -1.53 34.94
CA THR A 426 -12.54 -2.53 33.88
C THR A 426 -11.37 -2.41 32.89
N ILE A 427 -11.00 -1.19 32.52
CA ILE A 427 -9.90 -0.96 31.58
C ILE A 427 -8.55 -1.40 32.18
N GLU A 428 -8.28 -1.13 33.45
CA GLU A 428 -7.04 -1.57 34.09
C GLU A 428 -6.94 -3.11 34.18
N ARG A 429 -8.04 -3.80 34.53
CA ARG A 429 -8.08 -5.28 34.50
C ARG A 429 -7.82 -5.82 33.09
N ALA A 430 -8.36 -5.19 32.06
CA ALA A 430 -8.13 -5.56 30.67
C ALA A 430 -6.67 -5.29 30.24
N CYS A 431 -6.06 -4.17 30.69
CA CYS A 431 -4.66 -3.87 30.48
C CYS A 431 -3.74 -4.92 31.13
N GLU A 432 -4.03 -5.38 32.34
CA GLU A 432 -3.29 -6.46 33.00
C GLU A 432 -3.41 -7.78 32.22
N ALA A 433 -4.61 -8.09 31.72
CA ALA A 433 -4.87 -9.30 30.94
C ALA A 433 -4.08 -9.37 29.63
N LEU A 434 -3.70 -8.23 29.03
CA LEU A 434 -2.84 -8.21 27.82
C LEU A 434 -1.51 -8.95 28.00
N SER A 435 -0.97 -8.99 29.24
CA SER A 435 0.26 -9.73 29.54
C SER A 435 0.10 -11.26 29.42
N GLN A 436 -1.13 -11.76 29.45
CA GLN A 436 -1.46 -13.18 29.26
C GLN A 436 -1.63 -13.52 27.77
N ASP A 437 -1.97 -12.54 26.94
CA ASP A 437 -2.19 -12.72 25.51
C ASP A 437 -0.90 -12.71 24.69
N PHE A 438 0.09 -11.96 25.15
CA PHE A 438 1.29 -11.63 24.37
C PHE A 438 2.59 -11.73 25.15
N THR A 439 3.60 -12.30 24.49
CA THR A 439 5.00 -12.26 24.91
C THR A 439 5.83 -11.69 23.74
N PRO A 440 5.77 -10.37 23.49
CA PRO A 440 6.36 -9.80 22.29
C PRO A 440 7.89 -9.93 22.28
N LEU A 441 8.48 -9.91 21.07
CA LEU A 441 9.92 -9.92 20.90
C LEU A 441 10.52 -8.53 21.08
N THR A 442 11.76 -8.49 21.58
CA THR A 442 12.61 -7.28 21.49
C THR A 442 13.33 -7.30 20.15
N ASP A 443 13.23 -6.20 19.39
CA ASP A 443 13.97 -5.99 18.15
C ASP A 443 14.39 -4.52 18.00
N PHE A 444 14.93 -4.16 16.82
CA PHE A 444 15.36 -2.80 16.54
C PHE A 444 14.22 -1.77 16.55
N ARG A 445 12.95 -2.19 16.45
CA ARG A 445 11.78 -1.30 16.40
C ARG A 445 11.35 -0.92 17.81
N ALA A 446 11.28 -1.90 18.71
CA ALA A 446 10.92 -1.70 20.11
C ALA A 446 11.29 -2.89 21.00
N SER A 447 11.51 -2.62 22.29
CA SER A 447 11.63 -3.67 23.31
C SER A 447 10.27 -4.31 23.62
N ARG A 448 10.29 -5.55 24.10
CA ARG A 448 9.12 -6.28 24.60
C ARG A 448 8.34 -5.46 25.63
N GLU A 449 9.04 -4.86 26.58
CA GLU A 449 8.46 -4.11 27.70
C GLU A 449 7.77 -2.84 27.18
N TYR A 450 8.40 -2.14 26.24
CA TYR A 450 7.81 -0.98 25.59
C TYR A 450 6.57 -1.33 24.78
N ARG A 451 6.61 -2.44 24.01
CA ARG A 451 5.46 -2.92 23.23
C ARG A 451 4.25 -3.20 24.11
N LEU A 452 4.44 -3.91 25.23
CA LEU A 452 3.35 -4.21 26.17
C LEU A 452 2.80 -2.93 26.83
N LEU A 453 3.68 -2.03 27.29
CA LEU A 453 3.27 -0.75 27.86
C LEU A 453 2.47 0.10 26.86
N VAL A 454 2.90 0.16 25.60
CA VAL A 454 2.19 0.86 24.54
C VAL A 454 0.83 0.23 24.29
N ALA A 455 0.72 -1.09 24.18
CA ALA A 455 -0.55 -1.78 23.97
C ALA A 455 -1.57 -1.45 25.08
N GLN A 456 -1.12 -1.44 26.35
CA GLN A 456 -1.95 -1.04 27.50
C GLN A 456 -2.36 0.44 27.42
N ASN A 457 -1.42 1.34 27.10
CA ASN A 457 -1.70 2.77 26.98
C ASN A 457 -2.62 3.09 25.82
N LEU A 458 -2.59 2.33 24.72
CA LEU A 458 -3.53 2.48 23.62
C LEU A 458 -4.95 2.11 24.04
N LEU A 459 -5.12 1.07 24.86
CA LEU A 459 -6.43 0.73 25.43
C LEU A 459 -6.95 1.83 26.37
N ARG A 460 -6.09 2.37 27.24
CA ARG A 460 -6.42 3.55 28.08
C ARG A 460 -6.79 4.77 27.24
N LYS A 461 -6.01 5.03 26.19
CA LYS A 461 -6.27 6.12 25.24
C LYS A 461 -7.63 5.98 24.59
N CYS A 462 -7.98 4.78 24.11
CA CYS A 462 -9.30 4.49 23.55
C CYS A 462 -10.41 4.78 24.56
N PHE A 463 -10.24 4.38 25.83
CA PHE A 463 -11.20 4.70 26.88
C PHE A 463 -11.39 6.21 27.05
N HIS A 464 -10.31 6.98 27.15
CA HIS A 464 -10.39 8.43 27.31
C HIS A 464 -11.04 9.13 26.12
N GLU A 465 -10.73 8.74 24.89
CA GLU A 465 -11.34 9.29 23.68
C GLU A 465 -12.84 9.04 23.60
N GLN A 466 -13.32 7.90 24.12
CA GLN A 466 -14.75 7.61 24.16
C GLN A 466 -15.49 8.37 25.26
N GLN A 467 -14.85 8.59 26.40
CA GLN A 467 -15.45 9.33 27.52
C GLN A 467 -15.45 10.84 27.27
N ALA A 468 -14.47 11.34 26.53
CA ALA A 468 -14.30 12.76 26.28
C ALA A 468 -13.81 13.01 24.85
N PRO A 469 -14.71 12.88 23.85
CA PRO A 469 -14.37 12.96 22.42
C PRO A 469 -13.87 14.35 21.98
N ALA A 470 -14.01 15.37 22.83
CA ALA A 470 -13.48 16.71 22.57
C ALA A 470 -11.97 16.83 22.81
N TYR A 471 -11.32 15.85 23.46
CA TYR A 471 -9.88 15.90 23.67
C TYR A 471 -9.12 15.33 22.48
N GLU A 472 -8.26 16.15 21.90
CA GLU A 472 -7.33 15.73 20.86
C GLU A 472 -6.14 15.01 21.50
N THR A 473 -6.02 13.72 21.21
CA THR A 473 -4.99 12.83 21.76
C THR A 473 -3.94 12.45 20.72
N ARG A 474 -4.10 12.89 19.47
CA ARG A 474 -3.18 12.60 18.36
C ARG A 474 -2.18 13.74 18.25
N VAL A 475 -0.89 13.40 18.15
CA VAL A 475 0.19 14.40 18.03
C VAL A 475 0.00 15.30 16.80
N THR A 476 -0.57 14.73 15.73
CA THR A 476 -0.86 15.43 14.47
C THR A 476 -1.94 16.50 14.59
N SER A 477 -2.80 16.44 15.59
CA SER A 477 -3.82 17.47 15.83
C SER A 477 -3.21 18.82 16.24
N TYR A 478 -1.95 18.81 16.70
CA TYR A 478 -1.24 20.00 17.17
C TYR A 478 -0.15 20.51 16.20
N ALA A 479 -0.13 20.03 14.95
CA ALA A 479 0.98 20.21 13.98
C ALA A 479 0.70 21.20 12.84
#